data_AF-N4XRL6-F1
#
_entry.id   AF-N4XRL6-F1
#
_cell.length_a   1.000
_cell.length_b   1.000
_cell.length_c   1.000
_cell.angle_alpha   90.00
_cell.angle_beta   90.00
_cell.angle_gamma   90.00
#
_symmetry.space_group_name_H-M   'P 1'
#
loop_
_entity.id
_entity.type
_entity.pdbx_description
1 polymer ?
#
loop_
_entity_poly.entity_id
_entity_poly.type
_entity_poly.pdbx_seq_one_letter_code
_entity_poly.pdbx_strand_id
1 'polypeptide(L)'
;MTDDKGGYKQINKSLNICAFEDYLKGQTANLAPIPDVEQVTERVLRVRGQNPGKFTFQGTNTFLVGTGASRILIDTSGGEPEYAKLLASTLESRNISIKYVLVTHWHGDHSGGVPDLIRMYPHLKDHIYKNDPDPGQQDIHEGQEFCVEGATVVALHCPGHSEDHMCFMLKEENSMFTGDNILGTGTSAVEDLGIFMSSLHKMMDQKCRAGHPAHGVTIDDLNTKISRELSSKYRREKQVIRALRNLRDYGQNRPVVRDIVENIYGNSVDETTRTLALEPFIDEVLRKLAGDGKVGFQVRAGQKKWFLIGNEQSTVGGMRQVQYPVTRASA
;
A
#
# COMPACT_ATOMS: atom_id res chain seq x y z
N MET A 1 1.59 21.37 -12.13
CA MET A 1 0.33 21.26 -11.36
C MET A 1 0.43 22.25 -10.21
N THR A 2 -0.41 23.29 -10.18
CA THR A 2 -0.31 24.39 -9.20
C THR A 2 -1.32 24.32 -8.05
N ASP A 3 -2.25 23.37 -8.04
CA ASP A 3 -3.24 23.21 -6.97
C ASP A 3 -3.26 21.77 -6.44
N ASP A 4 -2.51 21.51 -5.38
CA ASP A 4 -2.55 20.25 -4.62
C ASP A 4 -3.82 20.23 -3.77
N LYS A 5 -4.82 19.43 -4.18
CA LYS A 5 -6.09 19.28 -3.46
C LYS A 5 -6.17 17.99 -2.64
N GLY A 6 -5.17 17.10 -2.75
CA GLY A 6 -5.16 15.80 -2.08
C GLY A 6 -4.94 15.96 -0.57
N GLY A 7 -5.98 15.74 0.23
CA GLY A 7 -6.01 15.87 1.70
C GLY A 7 -5.15 14.88 2.50
N TYR A 8 -4.02 14.43 1.94
CA TYR A 8 -3.12 13.42 2.48
C TYR A 8 -2.32 13.96 3.68
N LYS A 9 -2.92 13.94 4.89
CA LYS A 9 -2.30 14.46 6.13
C LYS A 9 -1.77 13.40 7.08
N GLN A 10 -1.96 12.10 6.83
CA GLN A 10 -1.83 11.10 7.90
C GLN A 10 -1.03 9.82 7.60
N ILE A 11 -0.23 9.73 6.54
CA ILE A 11 0.72 8.61 6.45
C ILE A 11 2.00 8.96 7.21
N ASN A 12 2.10 8.43 8.43
CA ASN A 12 3.29 8.38 9.29
C ASN A 12 3.89 9.72 9.77
N LYS A 13 4.18 9.82 11.08
CA LYS A 13 4.95 10.91 11.71
C LYS A 13 6.35 11.13 11.09
N SER A 14 6.79 10.23 10.21
CA SER A 14 8.12 10.16 9.62
C SER A 14 8.21 10.58 8.14
N LEU A 15 7.11 10.71 7.40
CA LEU A 15 7.14 11.17 6.01
C LEU A 15 6.98 12.69 5.95
N ASN A 16 8.08 13.43 6.15
CA ASN A 16 8.05 14.87 5.96
C ASN A 16 8.09 15.20 4.45
N ILE A 17 7.00 15.77 3.96
CA ILE A 17 6.68 16.05 2.55
C ILE A 17 7.80 16.81 1.80
N CYS A 18 8.57 17.65 2.50
CA CYS A 18 9.62 18.47 1.89
C CYS A 18 10.76 17.67 1.26
N ALA A 19 11.16 16.54 1.85
CA ALA A 19 12.29 15.73 1.37
C ALA A 19 11.96 14.86 0.14
N PHE A 20 10.66 14.62 -0.10
CA PHE A 20 10.17 13.83 -1.23
C PHE A 20 9.64 14.69 -2.37
N GLU A 21 9.69 16.02 -2.26
CA GLU A 21 9.08 16.89 -3.26
C GLU A 21 9.60 16.64 -4.67
N ASP A 22 10.91 16.50 -4.86
CA ASP A 22 11.46 16.32 -6.20
C ASP A 22 11.17 14.93 -6.77
N TYR A 23 11.09 13.91 -5.92
CA TYR A 23 10.63 12.58 -6.31
C TYR A 23 9.15 12.61 -6.71
N LEU A 24 8.29 13.22 -5.88
CA LEU A 24 6.85 13.33 -6.13
C LEU A 24 6.56 14.23 -7.34
N LYS A 25 7.32 15.31 -7.53
CA LYS A 25 7.30 16.14 -8.75
C LYS A 25 7.70 15.30 -9.96
N GLY A 26 8.75 14.48 -9.86
CA GLY A 26 9.15 13.57 -10.92
C GLY A 26 8.08 12.54 -11.30
N GLN A 27 7.38 11.98 -10.31
CA GLN A 27 6.26 11.05 -10.52
C GLN A 27 5.03 11.73 -11.15
N THR A 28 4.79 13.00 -10.81
CA THR A 28 3.63 13.75 -11.31
C THR A 28 3.89 14.50 -12.63
N ALA A 29 5.16 14.64 -13.05
CA ALA A 29 5.55 15.47 -14.20
C ALA A 29 5.00 14.99 -15.55
N ASN A 30 4.81 13.68 -15.73
CA ASN A 30 4.37 13.08 -17.00
C ASN A 30 3.25 12.06 -16.79
N LEU A 31 2.26 12.42 -15.98
CA LEU A 31 1.09 11.58 -15.77
C LEU A 31 0.24 11.52 -17.03
N ALA A 32 -0.08 10.30 -17.48
CA ALA A 32 -1.05 10.10 -18.53
C ALA A 32 -2.40 10.71 -18.10
N PRO A 33 -3.11 11.43 -18.99
CA PRO A 33 -4.43 11.95 -18.67
C PRO A 33 -5.40 10.79 -18.44
N ILE A 34 -6.26 10.92 -17.43
CA ILE A 34 -7.34 9.98 -17.15
C ILE A 34 -8.65 10.78 -17.23
N PRO A 35 -9.61 10.38 -18.09
CA PRO A 35 -10.93 11.01 -18.14
C PRO A 35 -11.62 10.98 -16.78
N ASP A 36 -12.48 11.97 -16.51
CA ASP A 36 -13.22 12.02 -15.25
C ASP A 36 -14.21 10.87 -15.08
N VAL A 37 -14.76 10.37 -16.19
CA VAL A 37 -15.61 9.17 -16.23
C VAL A 37 -15.19 8.31 -17.42
N GLU A 38 -14.91 7.04 -17.17
CA GLU A 38 -14.43 6.12 -18.21
C GLU A 38 -14.98 4.71 -18.02
N GLN A 39 -15.58 4.14 -19.07
CA GLN A 39 -15.95 2.73 -19.11
C GLN A 39 -14.68 1.91 -19.39
N VAL A 40 -14.05 1.39 -18.34
CA VAL A 40 -12.75 0.67 -18.41
C VAL A 40 -12.94 -0.72 -19.00
N THR A 41 -13.98 -1.42 -18.55
CA THR A 41 -14.39 -2.74 -19.07
C THR A 41 -15.91 -2.76 -19.22
N GLU A 42 -16.49 -3.89 -19.62
CA GLU A 42 -17.96 -4.03 -19.65
C GLU A 42 -18.58 -3.82 -18.25
N ARG A 43 -17.91 -4.30 -17.18
CA ARG A 43 -18.42 -4.25 -15.81
C ARG A 43 -17.90 -3.09 -14.98
N VAL A 44 -16.78 -2.47 -15.37
CA VAL A 44 -16.09 -1.47 -14.55
C VAL A 44 -16.19 -0.09 -15.18
N LEU A 45 -16.90 0.81 -14.50
CA LEU A 45 -16.96 2.24 -14.80
C LEU A 45 -16.14 3.00 -13.75
N ARG A 46 -15.07 3.67 -14.17
CA ARG A 46 -14.26 4.54 -13.31
C ARG A 46 -14.86 5.93 -13.24
N VAL A 47 -14.95 6.50 -12.04
CA VAL A 47 -15.29 7.91 -11.79
C VAL A 47 -14.16 8.52 -10.94
N ARG A 48 -13.54 9.60 -11.41
CA ARG A 48 -12.40 10.21 -10.70
C ARG A 48 -12.86 11.16 -9.60
N GLY A 49 -12.19 11.08 -8.46
CA GLY A 49 -12.41 11.81 -7.21
C GLY A 49 -12.21 13.33 -7.26
N GLN A 50 -11.81 13.90 -8.41
CA GLN A 50 -11.62 15.35 -8.58
C GLN A 50 -10.64 15.97 -7.57
N ASN A 51 -9.71 15.17 -7.06
CA ASN A 51 -8.76 15.49 -6.01
C ASN A 51 -7.30 15.24 -6.44
N PRO A 52 -6.83 15.82 -7.58
CA PRO A 52 -5.44 15.69 -7.98
C PRO A 52 -4.50 16.22 -6.88
N GLY A 53 -3.37 15.55 -6.71
CA GLY A 53 -2.44 15.87 -5.65
C GLY A 53 -1.16 15.05 -5.71
N LYS A 54 -0.22 15.35 -4.81
CA LYS A 54 1.09 14.69 -4.80
C LYS A 54 1.00 13.18 -4.54
N PHE A 55 0.00 12.75 -3.77
CA PHE A 55 -0.20 11.35 -3.37
C PHE A 55 -1.34 10.68 -4.15
N THR A 56 -2.34 11.47 -4.55
CA THR A 56 -3.49 11.00 -5.33
C THR A 56 -3.26 11.06 -6.84
N PHE A 57 -2.14 11.63 -7.28
CA PHE A 57 -1.73 11.82 -8.68
C PHE A 57 -2.78 12.60 -9.48
N GLN A 58 -3.41 11.99 -10.48
CA GLN A 58 -4.51 12.60 -11.20
C GLN A 58 -5.72 12.80 -10.26
N GLY A 59 -5.91 11.94 -9.26
CA GLY A 59 -7.02 11.89 -8.33
C GLY A 59 -7.35 10.44 -7.97
N THR A 60 -8.17 10.22 -6.95
CA THR A 60 -8.65 8.89 -6.57
C THR A 60 -9.55 8.32 -7.67
N ASN A 61 -9.32 7.08 -8.05
CA ASN A 61 -10.18 6.31 -8.92
C ASN A 61 -11.21 5.60 -8.04
N THR A 62 -12.48 5.98 -8.20
CA THR A 62 -13.60 5.22 -7.64
C THR A 62 -14.23 4.39 -8.75
N PHE A 63 -14.86 3.26 -8.40
CA PHE A 63 -15.35 2.32 -9.39
C PHE A 63 -16.81 1.93 -9.15
N LEU A 64 -17.64 2.10 -10.18
CA LEU A 64 -18.98 1.51 -10.25
C LEU A 64 -18.90 0.18 -10.98
N VAL A 65 -19.24 -0.90 -10.29
CA VAL A 65 -19.05 -2.29 -10.74
C VAL A 65 -20.38 -3.00 -10.91
N GLY A 66 -20.57 -3.63 -12.08
CA GLY A 66 -21.78 -4.36 -12.47
C GLY A 66 -22.29 -3.96 -13.85
N THR A 67 -23.14 -4.79 -14.46
CA THR A 67 -23.75 -4.53 -15.77
C THR A 67 -25.13 -3.90 -15.65
N GLY A 68 -25.87 -4.23 -14.59
CA GLY A 68 -27.24 -3.77 -14.38
C GLY A 68 -27.38 -2.34 -13.84
N ALA A 69 -28.62 -1.99 -13.52
CA ALA A 69 -29.01 -0.70 -12.95
C ALA A 69 -28.65 -0.56 -11.46
N SER A 70 -28.27 -1.64 -10.78
CA SER A 70 -27.83 -1.62 -9.37
C SER A 70 -26.38 -2.10 -9.31
N ARG A 71 -25.47 -1.25 -8.80
CA ARG A 71 -24.01 -1.45 -8.89
C ARG A 71 -23.32 -1.33 -7.53
N ILE A 72 -22.12 -1.88 -7.44
CA ILE A 72 -21.22 -1.69 -6.30
C ILE A 72 -20.39 -0.44 -6.55
N LEU A 73 -20.25 0.44 -5.55
CA LEU A 73 -19.26 1.52 -5.54
C LEU A 73 -18.05 1.08 -4.74
N ILE A 74 -16.84 1.22 -5.29
CA ILE A 74 -15.57 1.00 -4.57
C ILE A 74 -14.88 2.36 -4.40
N ASP A 75 -14.58 2.69 -3.14
CA ASP A 75 -14.08 3.97 -2.62
C ASP A 75 -14.98 5.19 -2.89
N THR A 76 -14.74 6.28 -2.16
CA THR A 76 -15.63 7.46 -2.12
C THR A 76 -14.91 8.80 -2.30
N SER A 77 -13.63 8.81 -2.67
CA SER A 77 -12.83 10.04 -2.72
C SER A 77 -12.71 10.72 -1.33
N GLY A 78 -12.19 11.96 -1.31
CA GLY A 78 -11.93 12.77 -0.12
C GLY A 78 -13.05 13.70 0.35
N GLY A 79 -14.25 13.63 -0.26
CA GLY A 79 -15.37 14.51 0.05
C GLY A 79 -15.37 15.81 -0.77
N GLU A 80 -14.77 15.79 -1.96
CA GLU A 80 -14.75 16.92 -2.87
C GLU A 80 -16.17 17.16 -3.44
N PRO A 81 -16.72 18.38 -3.32
CA PRO A 81 -18.04 18.70 -3.85
C PRO A 81 -18.17 18.45 -5.36
N GLU A 82 -17.08 18.63 -6.11
CA GLU A 82 -16.99 18.34 -7.54
C GLU A 82 -17.13 16.85 -7.84
N TYR A 83 -16.55 15.97 -7.03
CA TYR A 83 -16.74 14.53 -7.14
C TYR A 83 -18.20 14.13 -6.84
N ALA A 84 -18.79 14.67 -5.77
CA ALA A 84 -20.18 14.40 -5.43
C ALA A 84 -21.13 14.74 -6.59
N LYS A 85 -20.94 15.90 -7.24
CA LYS A 85 -21.70 16.32 -8.43
C LYS A 85 -21.45 15.41 -9.64
N LEU A 86 -20.19 15.01 -9.86
CA LEU A 86 -19.82 14.13 -10.98
C LEU A 86 -20.43 12.74 -10.82
N LEU A 87 -20.34 12.16 -9.62
CA LEU A 87 -20.94 10.87 -9.30
C LEU A 87 -22.47 10.93 -9.49
N ALA A 88 -23.14 11.94 -8.95
CA ALA A 88 -24.60 12.07 -9.10
C ALA A 88 -25.04 12.15 -10.56
N SER A 89 -24.40 13.02 -11.36
CA SER A 89 -24.74 13.15 -12.78
C SER A 89 -24.42 11.88 -13.59
N THR A 90 -23.37 11.14 -13.20
CA THR A 90 -23.03 9.84 -13.79
C THR A 90 -24.09 8.78 -13.48
N LEU A 91 -24.53 8.70 -12.22
CA LEU A 91 -25.58 7.77 -11.79
C LEU A 91 -26.91 8.05 -12.50
N GLU A 92 -27.31 9.33 -12.56
CA GLU A 92 -28.56 9.75 -13.22
C GLU A 92 -28.53 9.48 -14.73
N SER A 93 -27.49 9.95 -15.43
CA SER A 93 -27.39 9.81 -16.90
C SER A 93 -27.32 8.35 -17.38
N ARG A 94 -26.86 7.43 -16.52
CA ARG A 94 -26.74 6.00 -16.82
C ARG A 94 -27.84 5.16 -16.17
N ASN A 95 -28.77 5.77 -15.45
CA ASN A 95 -29.82 5.09 -14.69
C ASN A 95 -29.25 4.00 -13.74
N ILE A 96 -28.22 4.37 -12.99
CA ILE A 96 -27.53 3.51 -12.02
C ILE A 96 -27.92 3.92 -10.59
N SER A 97 -28.18 2.93 -9.75
CA SER A 97 -28.29 3.01 -8.30
C SER A 97 -27.14 2.25 -7.65
N ILE A 98 -26.73 2.66 -6.45
CA ILE A 98 -25.69 1.97 -5.69
C ILE A 98 -26.35 1.00 -4.72
N LYS A 99 -25.83 -0.23 -4.62
CA LYS A 99 -26.30 -1.27 -3.69
C LYS A 99 -25.38 -1.48 -2.51
N TYR A 100 -24.08 -1.43 -2.78
CA TYR A 100 -23.01 -1.62 -1.80
C TYR A 100 -21.95 -0.56 -2.03
N VAL A 101 -21.38 -0.03 -0.95
CA VAL A 101 -20.21 0.83 -0.98
C VAL A 101 -19.11 0.09 -0.24
N LEU A 102 -18.02 -0.20 -0.93
CA LEU A 102 -16.86 -0.90 -0.38
C LEU A 102 -15.71 0.09 -0.25
N VAL A 103 -15.23 0.33 0.95
CA VAL A 103 -14.08 1.19 1.22
C VAL A 103 -12.85 0.32 1.38
N THR A 104 -11.80 0.63 0.62
CA THR A 104 -10.55 -0.13 0.65
C THR A 104 -9.81 0.04 1.98
N HIS A 105 -9.73 1.26 2.51
CA HIS A 105 -9.05 1.56 3.77
C HIS A 105 -9.39 2.94 4.33
N TRP A 106 -8.90 3.25 5.53
CA TRP A 106 -9.27 4.43 6.31
C TRP A 106 -8.80 5.77 5.74
N HIS A 107 -7.81 5.80 4.83
CA HIS A 107 -7.28 7.06 4.33
C HIS A 107 -8.37 7.97 3.75
N GLY A 108 -8.23 9.27 4.05
CA GLY A 108 -9.30 10.24 3.85
C GLY A 108 -9.72 10.38 2.40
N ASP A 109 -8.83 10.19 1.44
CA ASP A 109 -9.12 10.24 0.00
C ASP A 109 -9.81 8.98 -0.55
N HIS A 110 -10.11 7.99 0.29
CA HIS A 110 -10.93 6.82 -0.03
C HIS A 110 -12.24 6.81 0.76
N SER A 111 -12.21 7.24 2.03
CA SER A 111 -13.33 7.18 2.97
C SER A 111 -14.05 8.53 3.17
N GLY A 112 -13.42 9.65 2.79
CA GLY A 112 -13.88 11.01 3.13
C GLY A 112 -15.19 11.43 2.45
N GLY A 113 -15.55 10.81 1.33
CA GLY A 113 -16.83 11.08 0.66
C GLY A 113 -18.03 10.35 1.25
N VAL A 114 -17.85 9.45 2.22
CA VAL A 114 -18.95 8.69 2.85
C VAL A 114 -20.05 9.60 3.42
N PRO A 115 -19.76 10.67 4.20
CA PRO A 115 -20.80 11.54 4.76
C PRO A 115 -21.66 12.23 3.68
N ASP A 116 -21.04 12.66 2.59
CA ASP A 116 -21.71 13.29 1.45
C ASP A 116 -22.60 12.27 0.72
N LEU A 117 -22.09 11.05 0.54
CA LEU A 117 -22.82 9.95 -0.08
C LEU A 117 -24.08 9.59 0.72
N ILE A 118 -23.99 9.48 2.04
CA ILE A 118 -25.16 9.22 2.91
C ILE A 118 -26.18 10.36 2.82
N ARG A 119 -25.72 11.62 2.81
CA ARG A 119 -26.61 12.78 2.69
C ARG A 119 -27.39 12.77 1.36
N MET A 120 -26.75 12.39 0.27
CA MET A 120 -27.35 12.35 -1.07
C MET A 120 -28.20 11.09 -1.29
N TYR A 121 -27.82 9.98 -0.67
CA TYR A 121 -28.46 8.66 -0.83
C TYR A 121 -28.68 8.00 0.53
N PRO A 122 -29.67 8.44 1.33
CA PRO A 122 -29.87 7.97 2.71
C PRO A 122 -30.06 6.45 2.84
N HIS A 123 -30.54 5.79 1.79
CA HIS A 123 -30.70 4.33 1.76
C HIS A 123 -29.36 3.57 1.83
N LEU A 124 -28.22 4.22 1.58
CA LEU A 124 -26.89 3.60 1.65
C LEU A 124 -26.32 3.54 3.06
N LYS A 125 -26.96 4.17 4.05
CA LYS A 125 -26.42 4.28 5.42
C LYS A 125 -25.96 2.94 6.00
N ASP A 126 -26.75 1.89 5.81
CA ASP A 126 -26.45 0.54 6.32
C ASP A 126 -25.78 -0.37 5.26
N HIS A 127 -25.31 0.23 4.16
CA HIS A 127 -24.74 -0.47 3.00
C HIS A 127 -23.31 0.00 2.66
N ILE A 128 -22.64 0.65 3.59
CA ILE A 128 -21.22 1.00 3.51
C ILE A 128 -20.43 -0.01 4.31
N TYR A 129 -19.44 -0.60 3.67
CA TYR A 129 -18.66 -1.69 4.22
C TYR A 129 -17.18 -1.32 4.21
N LYS A 130 -16.50 -1.59 5.33
CA LYS A 130 -15.06 -1.36 5.52
C LYS A 130 -14.55 -2.35 6.57
N ASN A 131 -13.31 -2.81 6.43
CA ASN A 131 -12.64 -3.54 7.51
C ASN A 131 -12.25 -2.55 8.62
N ASP A 132 -12.50 -2.89 9.88
CA ASP A 132 -12.48 -1.93 11.00
C ASP A 132 -13.37 -0.69 10.73
N PRO A 133 -14.71 -0.90 10.66
CA PRO A 133 -15.66 0.10 10.21
C PRO A 133 -15.83 1.26 11.20
N ASP A 134 -16.03 2.46 10.67
CA ASP A 134 -16.47 3.61 11.48
C ASP A 134 -17.90 3.40 12.00
N PRO A 135 -18.33 4.11 13.07
CA PRO A 135 -19.69 4.00 13.57
C PRO A 135 -20.76 4.19 12.49
N GLY A 136 -21.60 3.18 12.32
CA GLY A 136 -22.68 3.15 11.32
C GLY A 136 -22.32 2.48 9.99
N GLN A 137 -21.06 2.10 9.79
CA GLN A 137 -20.64 1.23 8.69
C GLN A 137 -20.70 -0.25 9.10
N GLN A 138 -20.70 -1.12 8.11
CA GLN A 138 -20.68 -2.58 8.25
C GLN A 138 -19.25 -3.11 8.13
N ASP A 139 -18.93 -4.18 8.85
CA ASP A 139 -17.62 -4.82 8.75
C ASP A 139 -17.47 -5.57 7.41
N ILE A 140 -16.23 -5.69 6.94
CA ILE A 140 -15.86 -6.57 5.81
C ILE A 140 -14.92 -7.64 6.32
N HIS A 141 -15.19 -8.88 5.94
CA HIS A 141 -14.30 -10.01 6.23
C HIS A 141 -13.65 -10.57 4.97
N GLU A 142 -12.49 -11.20 5.15
CA GLU A 142 -11.81 -12.00 4.12
C GLU A 142 -12.78 -12.97 3.43
N GLY A 143 -12.77 -12.98 2.10
CA GLY A 143 -13.57 -13.89 1.28
C GLY A 143 -15.05 -13.52 1.17
N GLN A 144 -15.50 -12.45 1.81
CA GLN A 144 -16.89 -12.00 1.70
C GLN A 144 -17.23 -11.60 0.26
N GLU A 145 -18.38 -12.06 -0.23
CA GLU A 145 -18.84 -11.81 -1.59
C GLU A 145 -19.95 -10.76 -1.63
N PHE A 146 -19.82 -9.82 -2.57
CA PHE A 146 -20.80 -8.80 -2.87
C PHE A 146 -21.30 -8.99 -4.31
N CYS A 147 -22.59 -9.28 -4.44
CA CYS A 147 -23.18 -9.67 -5.73
C CYS A 147 -24.19 -8.64 -6.24
N VAL A 148 -23.99 -8.22 -7.48
CA VAL A 148 -24.93 -7.43 -8.29
C VAL A 148 -25.09 -8.09 -9.67
N GLU A 149 -25.96 -7.54 -10.51
CA GLU A 149 -26.12 -8.04 -11.86
C GLU A 149 -24.79 -7.95 -12.63
N GLY A 150 -24.32 -9.09 -13.13
CA GLY A 150 -23.12 -9.22 -13.94
C GLY A 150 -21.79 -9.11 -13.20
N ALA A 151 -21.76 -8.97 -11.88
CA ALA A 151 -20.52 -8.87 -11.12
C ALA A 151 -20.58 -9.51 -9.72
N THR A 152 -19.53 -10.25 -9.40
CA THR A 152 -19.25 -10.84 -8.07
C THR A 152 -17.91 -10.30 -7.57
N VAL A 153 -17.97 -9.46 -6.54
CA VAL A 153 -16.78 -8.84 -5.93
C VAL A 153 -16.43 -9.56 -4.63
N VAL A 154 -15.21 -10.08 -4.52
CA VAL A 154 -14.72 -10.80 -3.33
C VAL A 154 -13.72 -9.94 -2.56
N ALA A 155 -13.93 -9.80 -1.27
CA ALA A 155 -13.04 -9.09 -0.38
C ALA A 155 -11.77 -9.90 -0.05
N LEU A 156 -10.61 -9.23 -0.10
CA LEU A 156 -9.30 -9.81 0.19
C LEU A 156 -8.54 -8.86 1.13
N HIS A 157 -8.37 -9.25 2.39
CA HIS A 157 -7.60 -8.49 3.37
C HIS A 157 -6.12 -8.54 3.02
N CYS A 158 -5.57 -7.38 2.69
CA CYS A 158 -4.22 -7.20 2.21
C CYS A 158 -3.53 -6.06 2.99
N PRO A 159 -3.28 -6.24 4.29
CA PRO A 159 -2.70 -5.18 5.11
C PRO A 159 -1.27 -4.81 4.71
N GLY A 160 -0.78 -3.69 5.21
CA GLY A 160 0.62 -3.28 5.12
C GLY A 160 0.81 -1.88 4.57
N HIS A 161 0.00 -1.45 3.59
CA HIS A 161 -0.18 -0.03 3.29
C HIS A 161 -0.89 0.66 4.46
N SER A 162 -1.99 0.07 4.91
CA SER A 162 -2.66 0.30 6.18
C SER A 162 -3.06 -1.03 6.80
N GLU A 163 -3.35 -1.06 8.10
CA GLU A 163 -3.79 -2.26 8.81
C GLU A 163 -5.15 -2.80 8.31
N ASP A 164 -6.05 -1.89 7.94
CA ASP A 164 -7.41 -2.21 7.50
C ASP A 164 -7.53 -2.51 5.99
N HIS A 165 -6.43 -2.45 5.22
CA HIS A 165 -6.48 -2.45 3.76
C HIS A 165 -7.12 -3.69 3.14
N MET A 166 -8.13 -3.46 2.31
CA MET A 166 -8.84 -4.45 1.51
C MET A 166 -8.55 -4.23 0.03
N CYS A 167 -8.16 -5.31 -0.64
CA CYS A 167 -8.29 -5.44 -2.08
C CYS A 167 -9.62 -6.13 -2.42
N PHE A 168 -10.12 -5.92 -3.64
CA PHE A 168 -11.36 -6.53 -4.09
C PHE A 168 -11.16 -7.24 -5.43
N MET A 169 -11.54 -8.51 -5.54
CA MET A 169 -11.45 -9.27 -6.78
C MET A 169 -12.78 -9.28 -7.52
N LEU A 170 -12.77 -8.95 -8.80
CA LEU A 170 -13.91 -9.15 -9.70
C LEU A 170 -13.77 -10.51 -10.40
N LYS A 171 -14.58 -11.49 -9.98
CA LYS A 171 -14.47 -12.88 -10.46
C LYS A 171 -14.60 -13.01 -11.97
N GLU A 172 -15.58 -12.32 -12.55
CA GLU A 172 -15.96 -12.45 -13.96
C GLU A 172 -14.86 -11.99 -14.92
N GLU A 173 -14.03 -11.03 -14.50
CA GLU A 173 -12.95 -10.48 -15.32
C GLU A 173 -11.56 -10.95 -14.88
N ASN A 174 -11.49 -11.76 -13.82
CA ASN A 174 -10.24 -12.13 -13.15
C ASN A 174 -9.33 -10.90 -12.96
N SER A 175 -9.90 -9.84 -12.39
CA SER A 175 -9.21 -8.56 -12.14
C SER A 175 -9.35 -8.13 -10.68
N MET A 176 -8.48 -7.23 -10.24
CA MET A 176 -8.42 -6.81 -8.84
C MET A 176 -8.46 -5.30 -8.71
N PHE A 177 -9.31 -4.77 -7.86
CA PHE A 177 -9.20 -3.41 -7.33
C PHE A 177 -8.13 -3.44 -6.23
N THR A 178 -6.99 -2.82 -6.51
CA THR A 178 -5.78 -2.99 -5.69
C THR A 178 -5.67 -1.96 -4.57
N GLY A 179 -6.61 -1.01 -4.49
CA GLY A 179 -6.52 0.16 -3.62
C GLY A 179 -5.15 0.82 -3.76
N ASP A 180 -4.58 1.17 -2.62
CA ASP A 180 -3.22 1.71 -2.55
C ASP A 180 -2.10 0.69 -2.46
N ASN A 181 -2.35 -0.62 -2.41
CA ASN A 181 -1.25 -1.59 -2.31
C ASN A 181 -0.40 -1.64 -3.59
N ILE A 182 -1.06 -1.55 -4.75
CA ILE A 182 -0.39 -1.46 -6.05
C ILE A 182 -1.02 -0.30 -6.81
N LEU A 183 -0.18 0.66 -7.17
CA LEU A 183 -0.58 1.87 -7.88
C LEU A 183 -0.33 1.74 -9.38
N GLY A 184 -1.16 2.39 -10.20
CA GLY A 184 -0.97 2.45 -11.65
C GLY A 184 0.30 3.20 -12.03
N THR A 185 0.62 4.25 -11.28
CA THR A 185 1.85 5.03 -11.40
C THR A 185 2.64 5.00 -10.10
N GLY A 186 3.97 4.99 -10.20
CA GLY A 186 4.83 5.04 -9.02
C GLY A 186 4.76 3.79 -8.16
N THR A 187 4.98 3.98 -6.85
CA THR A 187 5.09 2.95 -5.81
C THR A 187 4.25 3.35 -4.60
N SER A 188 3.69 2.38 -3.88
CA SER A 188 2.90 2.61 -2.68
C SER A 188 3.75 3.05 -1.48
N ALA A 189 3.16 3.87 -0.61
CA ALA A 189 3.63 4.08 0.75
C ALA A 189 3.28 2.87 1.62
N VAL A 190 4.08 2.58 2.65
CA VAL A 190 3.95 1.36 3.43
C VAL A 190 4.09 1.69 4.92
N GLU A 191 3.21 1.14 5.75
CA GLU A 191 3.29 1.20 7.22
C GLU A 191 4.12 0.05 7.79
N ASP A 192 3.94 -1.15 7.26
CA ASP A 192 4.72 -2.34 7.60
C ASP A 192 5.16 -3.11 6.34
N LEU A 193 6.44 -3.01 6.00
CA LEU A 193 7.02 -3.68 4.84
C LEU A 193 6.89 -5.21 4.85
N GLY A 194 6.96 -5.85 6.01
CA GLY A 194 6.88 -7.31 6.10
C GLY A 194 5.48 -7.82 5.79
N ILE A 195 4.49 -7.19 6.40
CA ILE A 195 3.08 -7.46 6.19
C ILE A 195 2.70 -7.11 4.74
N PHE A 196 3.10 -5.94 4.25
CA PHE A 196 2.85 -5.50 2.88
C PHE A 196 3.38 -6.48 1.84
N MET A 197 4.62 -6.95 1.98
CA MET A 197 5.20 -7.93 1.05
C MET A 197 4.47 -9.28 1.11
N SER A 198 3.95 -9.67 2.27
CA SER A 198 3.13 -10.87 2.41
C SER A 198 1.78 -10.71 1.69
N SER A 199 1.16 -9.54 1.81
CA SER A 199 -0.04 -9.16 1.06
C SER A 199 0.19 -9.15 -0.45
N LEU A 200 1.34 -8.66 -0.93
CA LEU A 200 1.68 -8.72 -2.35
C LEU A 200 1.80 -10.15 -2.89
N HIS A 201 2.37 -11.07 -2.12
CA HIS A 201 2.37 -12.50 -2.50
C HIS A 201 0.95 -13.06 -2.52
N LYS A 202 0.14 -12.77 -1.50
CA LYS A 202 -1.27 -13.16 -1.45
C LYS A 202 -2.07 -12.64 -2.65
N MET A 203 -1.80 -11.41 -3.09
CA MET A 203 -2.40 -10.82 -4.30
C MET A 203 -1.97 -11.56 -5.57
N MET A 204 -0.69 -11.95 -5.70
CA MET A 204 -0.20 -12.75 -6.84
C MET A 204 -0.85 -14.13 -6.90
N ASP A 205 -1.06 -14.77 -5.75
CA ASP A 205 -1.67 -16.10 -5.66
C ASP A 205 -3.11 -16.14 -6.20
N GLN A 206 -3.78 -14.98 -6.25
CA GLN A 206 -5.11 -14.85 -6.85
C GLN A 206 -5.10 -14.95 -8.38
N LYS A 207 -3.93 -14.81 -9.02
CA LYS A 207 -3.74 -14.91 -10.47
C LYS A 207 -4.63 -13.96 -11.28
N CYS A 208 -5.01 -12.82 -10.69
CA CYS A 208 -5.70 -11.75 -11.40
C CYS A 208 -4.82 -11.22 -12.54
N ARG A 209 -5.42 -11.03 -13.71
CA ARG A 209 -4.72 -10.57 -14.92
C ARG A 209 -4.48 -9.07 -14.85
N ALA A 210 -5.53 -8.30 -14.60
CA ALA A 210 -5.52 -6.84 -14.60
C ALA A 210 -5.76 -6.26 -13.19
N GLY A 211 -5.26 -5.05 -12.97
CA GLY A 211 -5.43 -4.29 -11.74
C GLY A 211 -6.10 -2.94 -11.98
N HIS A 212 -7.04 -2.58 -11.11
CA HIS A 212 -7.75 -1.30 -11.07
C HIS A 212 -7.29 -0.54 -9.81
N PRO A 213 -6.19 0.22 -9.89
CA PRO A 213 -5.63 0.89 -8.73
C PRO A 213 -6.46 2.11 -8.33
N ALA A 214 -6.43 2.46 -7.05
CA ALA A 214 -7.06 3.69 -6.59
C ALA A 214 -6.35 4.94 -7.13
N HIS A 215 -5.09 4.84 -7.54
CA HIS A 215 -4.41 5.94 -8.22
C HIS A 215 -3.63 5.51 -9.47
N GLY A 216 -3.62 6.39 -10.47
CA GLY A 216 -2.96 6.16 -11.75
C GLY A 216 -3.79 5.33 -12.71
N VAL A 217 -3.14 4.85 -13.78
CA VAL A 217 -3.79 4.13 -14.88
C VAL A 217 -4.09 2.68 -14.52
N THR A 218 -5.03 2.07 -15.25
CA THR A 218 -5.30 0.63 -15.19
C THR A 218 -4.03 -0.18 -15.50
N ILE A 219 -3.86 -1.31 -14.83
CA ILE A 219 -2.69 -2.18 -14.95
C ILE A 219 -3.09 -3.41 -15.76
N ASP A 220 -2.56 -3.56 -16.98
CA ASP A 220 -2.92 -4.68 -17.86
C ASP A 220 -2.31 -6.03 -17.47
N ASP A 221 -1.13 -5.99 -16.82
CA ASP A 221 -0.41 -7.15 -16.28
C ASP A 221 -0.06 -6.92 -14.82
N LEU A 222 -1.00 -7.29 -13.95
CA LEU A 222 -0.90 -7.09 -12.52
C LEU A 222 0.23 -7.94 -11.91
N ASN A 223 0.42 -9.17 -12.38
CA ASN A 223 1.47 -10.06 -11.85
C ASN A 223 2.86 -9.51 -12.13
N THR A 224 3.11 -8.97 -13.33
CA THR A 224 4.37 -8.30 -13.65
C THR A 224 4.57 -7.05 -12.80
N LYS A 225 3.51 -6.25 -12.58
CA LYS A 225 3.58 -5.06 -11.72
C LYS A 225 3.92 -5.42 -10.27
N ILE A 226 3.25 -6.41 -9.67
CA ILE A 226 3.55 -6.88 -8.31
C ILE A 226 4.97 -7.45 -8.22
N SER A 227 5.37 -8.26 -9.21
CA SER A 227 6.73 -8.85 -9.26
C SER A 227 7.83 -7.77 -9.30
N ARG A 228 7.60 -6.67 -10.02
CA ARG A 228 8.52 -5.52 -10.05
C ARG A 228 8.57 -4.81 -8.69
N GLU A 229 7.43 -4.62 -8.04
CA GLU A 229 7.34 -4.01 -6.71
C GLU A 229 8.13 -4.84 -5.68
N LEU A 230 7.84 -6.15 -5.59
CA LEU A 230 8.58 -7.09 -4.74
C LEU A 230 10.08 -7.10 -5.04
N SER A 231 10.46 -7.13 -6.32
CA SER A 231 11.87 -7.12 -6.73
C SER A 231 12.60 -5.86 -6.27
N SER A 232 11.94 -4.71 -6.28
CA SER A 232 12.48 -3.45 -5.75
C SER A 232 12.71 -3.55 -4.24
N LYS A 233 11.74 -4.08 -3.49
CA LYS A 233 11.85 -4.25 -2.03
C LYS A 233 12.97 -5.25 -1.65
N TYR A 234 13.06 -6.39 -2.34
CA TYR A 234 14.16 -7.34 -2.13
C TYR A 234 15.54 -6.77 -2.46
N ARG A 235 15.64 -5.93 -3.50
CA ARG A 235 16.88 -5.25 -3.83
C ARG A 235 17.31 -4.33 -2.69
N ARG A 236 16.35 -3.64 -2.06
CA ARG A 236 16.62 -2.80 -0.90
C ARG A 236 17.10 -3.60 0.31
N GLU A 237 16.47 -4.72 0.63
CA GLU A 237 16.94 -5.64 1.67
C GLU A 237 18.40 -6.05 1.44
N LYS A 238 18.73 -6.50 0.22
CA LYS A 238 20.09 -6.90 -0.15
C LYS A 238 21.09 -5.76 0.01
N GLN A 239 20.69 -4.53 -0.29
CA GLN A 239 21.53 -3.35 -0.13
C GLN A 239 21.81 -3.03 1.35
N VAL A 240 20.80 -3.12 2.22
CA VAL A 240 20.96 -2.96 3.68
C VAL A 240 21.86 -4.04 4.27
N ILE A 241 21.66 -5.30 3.88
CA ILE A 241 22.51 -6.41 4.32
C ILE A 241 23.96 -6.19 3.86
N ARG A 242 24.18 -5.74 2.62
CA ARG A 242 25.52 -5.43 2.10
C ARG A 242 26.16 -4.29 2.89
N ALA A 243 25.42 -3.23 3.21
CA ALA A 243 25.93 -2.12 4.00
C ALA A 243 26.36 -2.56 5.41
N LEU A 244 25.55 -3.39 6.07
CA LEU A 244 25.92 -3.98 7.37
C LEU A 244 27.20 -4.84 7.28
N ARG A 245 27.38 -5.61 6.20
CA ARG A 245 28.61 -6.39 5.97
C ARG A 245 29.82 -5.47 5.79
N ASN A 246 29.71 -4.47 4.92
CA ASN A 246 30.79 -3.50 4.68
C ASN A 246 31.21 -2.82 6.00
N LEU A 247 30.25 -2.30 6.76
CA LEU A 247 30.53 -1.61 8.03
C LEU A 247 31.23 -2.54 9.03
N ARG A 248 30.77 -3.78 9.15
CA ARG A 248 31.42 -4.81 9.98
C ARG A 248 32.86 -5.07 9.54
N ASP A 249 33.11 -5.19 8.23
CA ASP A 249 34.44 -5.45 7.68
C ASP A 249 35.41 -4.26 7.91
N TYR A 250 34.88 -3.04 8.07
CA TYR A 250 35.62 -1.85 8.54
C TYR A 250 35.69 -1.71 10.08
N GLY A 251 35.29 -2.73 10.84
CA GLY A 251 35.36 -2.76 12.31
C GLY A 251 34.13 -2.21 13.03
N GLN A 252 33.11 -1.72 12.31
CA GLN A 252 31.87 -1.20 12.87
C GLN A 252 30.81 -2.29 12.95
N ASN A 253 30.85 -3.09 14.02
CA ASN A 253 29.98 -4.25 14.20
C ASN A 253 28.53 -3.92 14.57
N ARG A 254 28.26 -2.71 15.07
CA ARG A 254 26.96 -2.29 15.62
C ARG A 254 26.58 -0.87 15.20
N PRO A 255 26.42 -0.60 13.88
CA PRO A 255 26.05 0.72 13.38
C PRO A 255 24.65 1.16 13.82
N VAL A 256 24.44 2.47 13.92
CA VAL A 256 23.11 3.09 13.94
C VAL A 256 22.58 3.25 12.50
N VAL A 257 21.29 3.58 12.36
CA VAL A 257 20.65 3.75 11.03
C VAL A 257 21.40 4.76 10.16
N ARG A 258 21.87 5.86 10.75
CA ARG A 258 22.66 6.88 10.07
C ARG A 258 23.89 6.30 9.36
N ASP A 259 24.69 5.47 10.04
CA ASP A 259 25.89 4.87 9.47
C ASP A 259 25.56 3.99 8.25
N ILE A 260 24.41 3.30 8.30
CA ILE A 260 23.93 2.43 7.22
C ILE A 260 23.49 3.28 6.03
N VAL A 261 22.76 4.37 6.27
CA VAL A 261 22.37 5.33 5.21
C VAL A 261 23.61 5.95 4.56
N GLU A 262 24.57 6.42 5.35
CA GLU A 262 25.82 6.98 4.88
C GLU A 262 26.63 5.96 4.06
N ASN A 263 26.65 4.68 4.45
CA ASN A 263 27.29 3.63 3.66
C ASN A 263 26.59 3.37 2.30
N ILE A 264 25.25 3.48 2.27
CA ILE A 264 24.45 3.18 1.08
C ILE A 264 24.45 4.34 0.07
N TYR A 265 24.31 5.56 0.56
CA TYR A 265 24.04 6.75 -0.26
C TYR A 265 25.21 7.75 -0.27
N GLY A 266 26.22 7.55 0.57
CA GLY A 266 27.33 8.47 0.76
C GLY A 266 26.99 9.65 1.69
N ASN A 267 28.01 10.42 2.02
CA ASN A 267 27.92 11.54 2.98
C ASN A 267 27.51 12.86 2.32
N SER A 268 27.27 12.86 1.00
CA SER A 268 26.90 14.05 0.24
C SER A 268 25.40 14.34 0.24
N VAL A 269 24.58 13.46 0.82
CA VAL A 269 23.14 13.69 0.98
C VAL A 269 22.93 14.74 2.08
N ASP A 270 22.09 15.74 1.81
CA ASP A 270 21.77 16.77 2.78
C ASP A 270 21.08 16.19 4.03
N GLU A 271 21.21 16.90 5.14
CA GLU A 271 20.75 16.43 6.45
C GLU A 271 19.22 16.24 6.51
N THR A 272 18.47 17.10 5.82
CA THR A 272 17.01 17.05 5.78
C THR A 272 16.53 15.78 5.08
N THR A 273 17.03 15.51 3.86
CA THR A 273 16.71 14.30 3.09
C THR A 273 17.12 13.04 3.83
N ARG A 274 18.32 13.03 4.43
CA ARG A 274 18.79 11.89 5.22
C ARG A 274 17.85 11.58 6.38
N THR A 275 17.56 12.57 7.23
CA THR A 275 16.84 12.37 8.49
C THR A 275 15.35 12.13 8.28
N LEU A 276 14.75 12.78 7.29
CA LEU A 276 13.29 12.76 7.08
C LEU A 276 12.82 11.74 6.03
N ALA A 277 13.73 11.19 5.22
CA ALA A 277 13.37 10.24 4.17
C ALA A 277 14.17 8.93 4.27
N LEU A 278 15.49 9.02 4.20
CA LEU A 278 16.33 7.83 4.08
C LEU A 278 16.42 7.03 5.38
N GLU A 279 16.64 7.69 6.52
CA GLU A 279 16.74 7.02 7.81
C GLU A 279 15.44 6.29 8.19
N PRO A 280 14.24 6.91 8.12
CA PRO A 280 12.98 6.19 8.36
C PRO A 280 12.78 5.00 7.42
N PHE A 281 13.08 5.17 6.13
CA PHE A 281 12.96 4.11 5.13
C PHE A 281 13.92 2.94 5.39
N ILE A 282 15.18 3.21 5.75
CA ILE A 282 16.14 2.16 6.10
C ILE A 282 15.78 1.50 7.43
N ASP A 283 15.26 2.25 8.41
CA ASP A 283 14.78 1.68 9.67
C ASP A 283 13.60 0.71 9.47
N GLU A 284 12.68 1.02 8.54
CA GLU A 284 11.60 0.10 8.16
C GLU A 284 12.14 -1.21 7.56
N VAL A 285 13.10 -1.12 6.64
CA VAL A 285 13.75 -2.31 6.05
C VAL A 285 14.48 -3.12 7.11
N LEU A 286 15.15 -2.47 8.07
CA LEU A 286 15.82 -3.13 9.20
C LEU A 286 14.82 -3.82 10.14
N ARG A 287 13.67 -3.19 10.42
CA ARG A 287 12.59 -3.80 11.20
C ARG A 287 12.07 -5.06 10.52
N LYS A 288 11.80 -5.02 9.21
CA LYS A 288 11.42 -6.22 8.46
C LYS A 288 12.50 -7.30 8.53
N LEU A 289 13.75 -6.96 8.24
CA LEU A 289 14.86 -7.91 8.29
C LEU A 289 15.04 -8.53 9.69
N ALA A 290 14.69 -7.81 10.75
CA ALA A 290 14.69 -8.34 12.10
C ALA A 290 13.53 -9.31 12.35
N GLY A 291 12.33 -9.00 11.83
CA GLY A 291 11.21 -9.94 11.79
C GLY A 291 11.56 -11.23 11.05
N ASP A 292 12.31 -11.13 9.95
CA ASP A 292 12.83 -12.27 9.19
C ASP A 292 13.98 -13.02 9.91
N GLY A 293 14.46 -12.55 11.06
CA GLY A 293 15.59 -13.13 11.79
C GLY A 293 16.96 -12.96 11.11
N LYS A 294 17.08 -12.08 10.12
CA LYS A 294 18.33 -11.82 9.37
C LYS A 294 19.24 -10.80 10.06
N VAL A 295 18.64 -9.87 10.82
CA VAL A 295 19.36 -8.84 11.60
C VAL A 295 18.80 -8.74 13.00
N GLY A 296 19.61 -8.27 13.94
CA GLY A 296 19.19 -7.97 15.30
C GLY A 296 19.54 -6.52 15.65
N PHE A 297 19.00 -6.03 16.76
CA PHE A 297 19.39 -4.73 17.31
C PHE A 297 19.58 -4.80 18.83
N GLN A 298 20.39 -3.88 19.34
CA GLN A 298 20.51 -3.58 20.76
C GLN A 298 20.23 -2.09 20.98
N VAL A 299 19.51 -1.77 22.05
CA VAL A 299 19.31 -0.37 22.45
C VAL A 299 20.41 0.01 23.45
N ARG A 300 21.21 1.03 23.13
CA ARG A 300 22.21 1.60 24.04
C ARG A 300 22.12 3.12 23.99
N ALA A 301 22.02 3.77 25.16
CA ALA A 301 21.86 5.22 25.28
C ALA A 301 20.71 5.78 24.41
N GLY A 302 19.58 5.07 24.34
CA GLY A 302 18.41 5.47 23.55
C GLY A 302 18.52 5.22 22.04
N GLN A 303 19.65 4.70 21.54
CA GLN A 303 19.84 4.44 20.10
C GLN A 303 19.81 2.93 19.78
N LYS A 304 19.08 2.57 18.72
CA LYS A 304 19.12 1.22 18.14
C LYS A 304 20.42 1.03 17.35
N LYS A 305 21.18 0.01 17.73
CA LYS A 305 22.40 -0.41 17.04
C LYS A 305 22.20 -1.79 16.43
N TRP A 306 22.35 -1.88 15.12
CA TRP A 306 21.96 -3.03 14.30
C TRP A 306 23.15 -3.94 14.02
N PHE A 307 22.91 -5.23 13.83
CA PHE A 307 23.93 -6.22 13.50
C PHE A 307 23.33 -7.39 12.71
N LEU A 308 24.15 -8.07 11.90
CA LEU A 308 23.73 -9.27 11.19
C LEU A 308 23.57 -10.44 12.16
N ILE A 309 22.50 -11.21 12.02
CA ILE A 309 22.35 -12.51 12.69
C ILE A 309 22.95 -13.55 11.75
N GLY A 310 23.89 -14.35 12.25
CA GLY A 310 24.60 -15.33 11.44
C GLY A 310 23.73 -16.57 11.17
N ASN A 311 23.67 -16.99 9.90
CA ASN A 311 23.85 -18.42 9.64
C ASN A 311 25.36 -18.65 9.63
N GLU A 312 25.89 -19.23 10.70
CA GLU A 312 27.23 -19.81 10.68
C GLU A 312 27.24 -21.00 9.71
N GLN A 313 27.67 -20.77 8.47
CA GLN A 313 28.39 -21.78 7.70
C GLN A 313 29.50 -21.08 6.90
N SER A 314 30.62 -20.86 7.58
CA SER A 314 31.94 -20.73 6.95
C SER A 314 32.77 -21.90 7.43
N THR A 315 32.77 -22.96 6.65
CA THR A 315 33.69 -24.10 6.74
C THR A 315 35.14 -23.63 6.59
N VAL A 316 35.90 -23.51 7.69
CA VAL A 316 37.35 -23.81 7.74
C VAL A 316 37.73 -24.22 9.17
N GLY A 317 38.10 -25.49 9.35
CA GLY A 317 39.09 -25.91 10.35
C GLY A 317 38.59 -26.39 11.73
N GLY A 318 38.58 -27.72 11.92
CA GLY A 318 39.04 -28.34 13.17
C GLY A 318 37.99 -28.67 14.26
N MET A 319 37.60 -29.94 14.29
CA MET A 319 37.11 -30.76 15.43
C MET A 319 36.83 -30.07 16.79
N ARG A 320 35.60 -30.24 17.30
CA ARG A 320 35.20 -31.35 18.19
C ARG A 320 33.69 -31.28 18.43
N GLN A 321 32.99 -32.40 18.17
CA GLN A 321 31.62 -32.60 18.64
C GLN A 321 31.62 -32.59 20.17
N VAL A 322 30.85 -31.69 20.76
CA VAL A 322 30.42 -31.80 22.16
C VAL A 322 28.92 -32.05 22.13
N GLN A 323 28.53 -33.28 22.48
CA GLN A 323 27.15 -33.67 22.68
C GLN A 323 26.56 -32.88 23.86
N TYR A 324 25.40 -32.26 23.67
CA TYR A 324 24.58 -31.73 24.76
C TYR A 324 23.66 -32.83 25.31
N PRO A 325 23.57 -33.01 26.64
CA PRO A 325 22.57 -33.89 27.21
C PRO A 325 21.18 -33.24 27.10
N VAL A 326 20.24 -34.00 26.55
CA VAL A 326 18.81 -33.66 26.53
C VAL A 326 18.25 -33.89 27.93
N THR A 327 17.96 -32.83 28.67
CA THR A 327 17.06 -32.90 29.83
C THR A 327 15.65 -32.56 29.38
N ARG A 328 14.81 -33.60 29.31
CA ARG A 328 13.35 -33.46 29.36
C ARG A 328 12.96 -32.90 30.72
N ALA A 329 12.09 -31.90 30.75
CA ALA A 329 11.27 -31.60 31.91
C ALA A 329 9.82 -31.51 31.47
N SER A 330 9.06 -32.53 31.85
CA SER A 330 7.61 -32.54 31.94
C SER A 330 7.20 -32.09 33.34
N ALA A 331 6.33 -31.09 33.43
CA ALA A 331 5.19 -30.97 34.35
C ALA A 331 4.41 -29.72 33.97
#